data_AF-A0A0M3V5Q5-F1
#
_entry.id   AF-A0A0M3V5Q5-F1
#
_cell.length_a   1.000
_cell.length_b   1.000
_cell.length_c   1.000
_cell.angle_alpha   90.00
_cell.angle_beta   90.00
_cell.angle_gamma   90.00
#
_symmetry.space_group_name_H-M   'P 1'
#
loop_
_entity.id
_entity.type
_entity.pdbx_description
1 polymer ?
#
loop_
_entity_poly.entity_id
_entity_poly.type
_entity_poly.pdbx_seq_one_letter_code
_entity_poly.pdbx_strand_id
1 'polypeptide(L)' 'MTALVQELLNSFDRLSDSEQLELVLEILKRTVDLEFPALSDEDLVLNAEGLFLELDKQEAMYEWS' A
#
# COMPACT_ATOMS: atom_id res chain seq x y z
N MET A 1 5.47 -16.59 10.40
CA MET A 1 6.07 -16.16 9.13
C MET A 1 7.08 -17.22 8.69
N THR A 2 7.05 -17.67 7.44
CA THR A 2 7.99 -18.71 6.95
C THR A 2 9.29 -18.06 6.46
N ALA A 3 10.38 -18.82 6.39
CA ALA A 3 11.67 -18.32 5.90
C ALA A 3 11.58 -17.75 4.47
N LEU A 4 10.80 -18.41 3.60
CA LEU A 4 10.51 -17.95 2.24
C LEU A 4 9.83 -16.58 2.20
N VAL A 5 8.86 -16.34 3.10
CA VAL A 5 8.17 -15.04 3.17
C VAL A 5 9.14 -13.95 3.62
N GLN A 6 10.03 -14.24 4.57
CA GLN A 6 11.03 -13.27 5.01
C GLN A 6 12.03 -12.93 3.90
N GLU A 7 12.51 -13.91 3.14
CA GLU A 7 13.41 -13.66 2.01
C GLU A 7 12.76 -12.85 0.89
N LEU A 8 11.46 -13.09 0.62
CA LEU A 8 10.69 -12.29 -0.31
C LEU A 8 10.62 -10.82 0.12
N LEU A 9 10.28 -10.56 1.39
CA LEU A 9 10.21 -9.21 1.95
C LEU A 9 11.57 -8.51 1.93
N ASN A 10 12.63 -9.21 2.34
CA ASN A 10 13.99 -8.66 2.29
C ASN A 10 14.44 -8.34 0.87
N SER A 11 13.94 -9.06 -0.15
CA SER A 11 14.22 -8.79 -1.55
C SER A 11 13.40 -7.60 -2.05
N PHE A 12 12.14 -7.50 -1.64
CA PHE A 12 11.25 -6.37 -1.91
C PHE A 12 11.85 -5.05 -1.41
N ASP A 13 12.34 -5.02 -0.17
CA ASP A 13 12.91 -3.81 0.46
C ASP A 13 14.19 -3.29 -0.23
N ARG A 14 14.81 -4.09 -1.10
CA ARG A 14 16.01 -3.72 -1.87
C ARG A 14 15.70 -3.16 -3.25
N LEU A 15 14.44 -3.26 -3.69
CA LEU A 15 13.99 -2.77 -4.99
C LEU A 15 13.86 -1.25 -4.97
N SER A 16 14.09 -0.62 -6.12
CA SER A 16 13.71 0.78 -6.34
C SER A 16 12.20 0.97 -6.34
N ASP A 17 11.71 2.18 -6.11
CA ASP A 17 10.28 2.50 -6.07
C ASP A 17 9.52 2.01 -7.31
N SER A 18 10.13 2.11 -8.50
CA SER A 18 9.54 1.61 -9.75
C SER A 18 9.43 0.08 -9.80
N GLU A 19 10.44 -0.63 -9.32
CA GLU A 19 10.48 -2.09 -9.28
C GLU A 19 9.53 -2.63 -8.20
N GLN A 20 9.42 -1.94 -7.05
CA GLN A 20 8.43 -2.26 -6.03
C GLN A 20 7.01 -2.14 -6.59
N LEU A 21 6.71 -1.05 -7.30
CA LEU A 21 5.41 -0.84 -7.92
C LEU A 21 5.07 -1.93 -8.94
N GLU A 22 6.03 -2.30 -9.79
CA GLU A 22 5.87 -3.39 -10.76
C GLU A 22 5.58 -4.73 -10.05
N LEU A 23 6.35 -5.05 -9.02
CA LEU A 23 6.19 -6.28 -8.24
C LEU A 23 4.82 -6.33 -7.52
N VAL A 24 4.37 -5.23 -6.92
CA VAL A 24 3.05 -5.15 -6.28
C VAL A 24 1.94 -5.39 -7.30
N LEU A 25 2.01 -4.78 -8.48
CA LEU A 25 1.01 -4.99 -9.54
C LEU A 25 0.95 -6.46 -9.99
N GLU A 26 2.10 -7.10 -10.13
CA GLU A 26 2.19 -8.52 -10.50
C GLU A 26 1.64 -9.44 -9.41
N ILE A 27 1.84 -9.11 -8.13
CA ILE A 27 1.22 -9.82 -7.00
C ILE A 27 -0.30 -9.63 -7.02
N LEU A 28 -0.79 -8.40 -7.19
CA LEU A 28 -2.23 -8.12 -7.25
C LEU A 28 -2.92 -8.90 -8.37
N LYS A 29 -2.32 -8.95 -9.56
CA LYS A 29 -2.85 -9.76 -10.68
C LYS A 29 -2.94 -11.26 -10.35
N ARG A 30 -1.97 -11.79 -9.62
CA ARG A 30 -1.93 -13.22 -9.22
C ARG A 30 -2.83 -13.53 -8.03
N THR A 31 -3.23 -12.52 -7.28
CA THR A 31 -4.05 -12.68 -6.07
C THR A 31 -5.52 -12.36 -6.32
N VAL A 32 -5.92 -12.00 -7.55
CA VAL A 32 -7.30 -11.68 -7.91
C VAL A 32 -8.30 -12.81 -7.59
N ASP A 33 -7.85 -14.06 -7.65
CA ASP A 33 -8.67 -15.24 -7.34
C ASP A 33 -8.63 -15.63 -5.85
N LEU A 34 -7.82 -14.95 -5.04
CA LEU A 34 -7.85 -15.14 -3.58
C LEU A 34 -9.08 -14.42 -3.03
N GLU A 35 -9.84 -15.14 -2.20
CA GLU A 35 -10.92 -14.52 -1.44
C GLU A 35 -10.31 -13.57 -0.40
N PHE A 36 -10.29 -12.28 -0.72
CA PHE A 36 -10.09 -11.25 0.27
C PHE A 36 -11.41 -11.03 1.00
N PRO A 37 -11.41 -11.01 2.34
CA PRO A 37 -12.60 -10.58 3.07
C PRO A 37 -12.98 -9.18 2.57
N ALA A 38 -14.28 -8.95 2.37
CA ALA A 38 -14.76 -7.62 2.03
C ALA A 38 -14.27 -6.64 3.11
N LEU A 39 -13.75 -5.49 2.68
CA LEU A 39 -13.39 -4.42 3.60
C LEU A 39 -14.63 -4.03 4.40
N SER A 40 -14.49 -3.92 5.72
CA SER A 40 -15.56 -3.41 6.56
C SER A 40 -15.71 -1.89 6.36
N ASP A 41 -16.86 -1.35 6.75
CA ASP A 41 -17.07 0.11 6.75
C ASP A 41 -16.00 0.82 7.63
N GLU A 42 -15.56 0.19 8.71
CA GLU A 42 -14.49 0.71 9.57
C GLU A 42 -13.15 0.76 8.83
N ASP A 43 -12.81 -0.29 8.07
CA ASP A 43 -11.58 -0.31 7.25
C ASP A 43 -11.60 0.77 6.16
N LEU A 44 -12.77 1.06 5.59
CA LEU A 44 -12.95 2.12 4.59
C LEU A 44 -12.80 3.51 5.23
N VAL A 45 -13.38 3.73 6.42
CA VAL A 45 -13.27 5.00 7.15
C VAL A 45 -11.82 5.27 7.54
N LEU A 46 -11.09 4.28 8.05
CA LEU A 46 -9.68 4.43 8.41
C LEU A 46 -8.80 4.77 7.20
N ASN A 47 -9.04 4.13 6.04
CA ASN A 47 -8.32 4.47 4.81
C ASN A 47 -8.65 5.89 4.33
N ALA A 48 -9.92 6.30 4.42
CA ALA A 48 -10.34 7.65 4.07
C ALA A 48 -9.67 8.70 4.96
N GLU A 49 -9.61 8.48 6.28
CA GLU A 49 -8.96 9.38 7.22
C GLU A 49 -7.48 9.59 6.88
N GLY A 50 -6.74 8.51 6.57
CA GLY A 50 -5.34 8.61 6.14
C GLY A 50 -5.16 9.46 4.88
N LEU A 51 -6.07 9.34 3.90
CA LEU A 51 -6.07 10.15 2.69
C LEU A 51 -6.36 11.63 2.98
N PHE A 52 -7.37 11.93 3.80
CA PHE A 52 -7.71 13.29 4.18
C PHE A 52 -6.56 13.97 4.92
N LEU A 53 -5.92 13.28 5.87
CA LEU A 53 -4.75 13.82 6.60
C LEU A 53 -3.57 14.15 5.68
N GLU A 54 -3.34 13.34 4.64
CA GLU A 54 -2.27 13.61 3.68
C GLU A 54 -2.61 14.81 2.79
N LEU A 55 -3.86 14.93 2.36
CA LEU A 55 -4.34 16.08 1.60
C LEU A 55 -4.24 17.37 2.41
N ASP A 56 -4.62 17.35 3.70
CA ASP A 56 -4.49 18.50 4.60
C ASP A 56 -3.03 18.97 4.73
N LYS A 57 -2.08 18.02 4.81
CA LYS A 57 -0.63 18.37 4.82
C LYS A 57 -0.21 19.03 3.53
N GLN A 58 -0.67 18.52 2.39
CA GLN A 58 -0.35 19.10 1.08
C GLN A 58 -0.92 20.51 0.97
N GLU A 59 -2.18 20.72 1.36
CA GLU A 59 -2.82 22.05 1.38
C GLU A 59 -2.05 23.03 2.28
N ALA A 60 -1.67 22.61 3.48
CA ALA A 60 -0.84 23.42 4.38
C ALA A 60 0.53 23.76 3.78
N MET A 61 1.12 22.91 2.94
CA MET A 61 2.37 23.24 2.24
C MET A 61 2.14 24.29 1.12
N TYR A 62 0.99 24.27 0.46
CA TYR A 62 0.63 25.24 -0.59
C TYR A 62 0.18 26.59 -0.03
N GLU A 63 -0.50 26.63 1.12
CA GLU A 63 -0.93 27.89 1.75
C GLU A 63 0.23 28.72 2.34
N TRP A 64 1.38 28.09 2.57
CA TRP A 64 2.58 28.73 3.13
C TRP A 64 3.71 28.98 2.09
N SER A 65 3.44 28.83 0.79
CA SER A 65 4.36 29.15 -0.33
C SER A 65 3.93 30.40 -1.10
#